data_AF-A0A2D8XN50-F1
#
_entry.id   AF-A0A2D8XN50-F1
#
_cell.length_a   1.000
_cell.length_b   1.000
_cell.length_c   1.000
_cell.angle_alpha   90.00
_cell.angle_beta   90.00
_cell.angle_gamma   90.00
#
_symmetry.space_group_name_H-M   'P 1'
#
loop_
_entity.id
_entity.type
_entity.pdbx_description
1 polymer ?
#
loop_
_entity_poly.entity_id
_entity_poly.type
_entity_poly.pdbx_seq_one_letter_code
_entity_poly.pdbx_strand_id
1 'polypeptide(L)'
;MANTTFSGPVRSENGFVSVSKNATTGAITDITTYGGAPVSLADADVTLTNATHSGRVLLVPDGGQDNTYTLPAPVAGAVFRFVYAGGAADATDALIVTPGNTNFYIGGVTFLDSDNEISSVFSDGNSNSSIQINVPQAFDITIVGKDTTNYQIFGNVTSATAPAFADQ
;
A
#
# COMPACT_ATOMS: atom_id res chain seq x y z
N MET A 1 7.36 31.50 -8.72
CA MET A 1 6.75 31.82 -7.41
C MET A 1 7.89 31.80 -6.41
N ALA A 2 8.15 32.89 -5.68
CA ALA A 2 9.20 32.89 -4.65
C ALA A 2 8.84 31.84 -3.59
N ASN A 3 9.78 30.98 -3.21
CA ASN A 3 9.57 30.03 -2.12
C ASN A 3 9.58 30.83 -0.80
N THR A 4 8.42 31.06 -0.21
CA THR A 4 8.34 31.72 1.10
C THR A 4 8.66 30.69 2.17
N THR A 5 9.83 30.79 2.79
CA THR A 5 10.19 29.91 3.91
C THR A 5 9.41 30.32 5.15
N PHE A 6 8.53 29.45 5.64
CA PHE A 6 7.95 29.60 6.98
C PHE A 6 9.00 29.22 8.04
N SER A 7 9.10 30.03 9.10
CA SER A 7 9.96 29.75 10.26
C SER A 7 9.12 29.89 11.53
N GLY A 8 8.94 28.79 12.23
CA GLY A 8 8.13 28.70 13.45
C GLY A 8 7.59 27.29 13.67
N PRO A 9 7.04 26.98 14.86
CA PRO A 9 6.35 25.72 15.10
C PRO A 9 4.99 25.69 14.38
N VAL A 10 4.63 24.53 13.83
CA VAL A 10 3.29 24.26 13.32
C VAL A 10 2.62 23.22 14.22
N ARG A 11 1.39 23.48 14.65
CA ARG A 11 0.56 22.55 15.43
C ARG A 11 -0.68 22.21 14.63
N SER A 12 -1.06 20.94 14.62
CA SER A 12 -2.30 20.46 14.02
C SER A 12 -3.02 19.52 14.98
N GLU A 13 -4.35 19.61 15.01
CA GLU A 13 -5.22 18.75 15.81
C GLU A 13 -5.38 17.35 15.17
N ASN A 14 -5.27 17.26 13.84
CA ASN A 14 -5.54 16.05 13.06
C ASN A 14 -4.35 15.63 12.16
N GLY A 15 -3.14 16.01 12.55
CA GLY A 15 -1.92 15.70 11.78
C GLY A 15 -1.72 16.60 10.56
N PHE A 16 -0.79 16.23 9.69
CA PHE A 16 -0.42 17.02 8.52
C PHE A 16 -0.60 16.21 7.24
N VAL A 17 -1.06 16.85 6.16
CA VAL A 17 -1.06 16.24 4.83
C VAL A 17 0.02 16.93 4.00
N SER A 18 0.99 16.17 3.49
CA SER A 18 1.88 16.69 2.46
C SER A 18 1.15 16.67 1.12
N VAL A 19 1.37 17.72 0.34
CA VAL A 19 0.76 17.89 -0.98
C VAL A 19 1.81 18.26 -2.01
N SER A 20 1.55 17.92 -3.27
CA SER A 20 2.24 18.50 -4.42
C SER A 20 1.35 19.53 -5.10
N LYS A 21 1.97 20.50 -5.78
CA LYS A 21 1.27 21.47 -6.62
C LYS A 21 1.80 21.39 -8.05
N ASN A 22 0.92 21.14 -9.01
CA ASN A 22 1.28 21.24 -10.42
C ASN A 22 1.57 22.70 -10.78
N ALA A 23 2.77 22.97 -11.32
CA ALA A 23 3.22 24.33 -11.61
C ALA A 23 2.43 25.00 -12.75
N THR A 24 1.86 24.22 -13.67
CA THR A 24 1.15 24.71 -14.85
C THR A 24 -0.35 24.84 -14.59
N THR A 25 -0.98 23.81 -14.01
CA THR A 25 -2.43 23.78 -13.78
C THR A 25 -2.83 24.33 -12.41
N GLY A 26 -1.88 24.43 -11.48
CA GLY A 26 -2.14 24.82 -10.10
C GLY A 26 -2.82 23.74 -9.25
N ALA A 27 -3.10 22.56 -9.82
CA ALA A 27 -3.75 21.45 -9.13
C ALA A 27 -2.94 21.01 -7.89
N ILE A 28 -3.64 20.77 -6.79
CA ILE A 28 -3.07 20.26 -5.53
C ILE A 28 -3.42 18.78 -5.42
N THR A 29 -2.41 17.96 -5.13
CA THR A 29 -2.56 16.52 -4.96
C THR A 29 -2.01 16.11 -3.62
N ASP A 30 -2.84 15.42 -2.82
CA ASP A 30 -2.43 14.84 -1.54
C ASP A 30 -1.42 13.71 -1.77
N ILE A 31 -0.38 13.68 -0.96
CA ILE A 31 0.69 12.68 -1.03
C ILE A 31 0.54 11.72 0.14
N THR A 32 0.68 12.22 1.37
CA THR A 32 0.83 11.41 2.59
C THR A 32 0.32 12.16 3.81
N THR A 33 -0.37 11.46 4.70
CA THR A 33 -0.82 11.95 6.00
C THR A 33 0.17 11.57 7.10
N TYR A 34 0.63 12.54 7.89
CA TYR A 34 1.52 12.36 9.03
C TYR A 34 0.77 12.55 10.35
N GLY A 35 0.97 11.62 11.28
CA GLY A 35 0.35 11.68 12.61
C GLY A 35 -1.09 11.14 12.67
N GLY A 36 -1.56 10.47 11.62
CA GLY A 36 -2.83 9.75 11.63
C GLY A 36 -2.73 8.39 12.35
N ALA A 37 -3.77 8.00 13.10
CA ALA A 37 -3.88 6.66 13.69
C ALA A 37 -3.93 5.56 12.61
N PRO A 38 -3.79 4.26 12.93
CA PRO A 38 -4.08 3.19 11.96
C PRO A 38 -5.51 3.26 11.40
N VAL A 39 -5.72 2.63 10.24
CA VAL A 39 -7.04 2.47 9.59
C VAL A 39 -7.35 0.99 9.51
N SER A 40 -8.42 0.54 10.16
CA SER A 40 -8.97 -0.79 9.94
C SER A 40 -9.73 -0.82 8.63
N LEU A 41 -9.30 -1.65 7.69
CA LEU A 41 -10.00 -1.87 6.44
C LEU A 41 -11.23 -2.76 6.69
N ALA A 42 -12.24 -2.60 5.84
CA ALA A 42 -13.43 -3.42 5.89
C ALA A 42 -13.13 -4.84 5.35
N ASP A 43 -13.93 -5.81 5.79
CA ASP A 43 -14.06 -7.12 5.13
C ASP A 43 -14.91 -6.96 3.87
N ALA A 44 -14.32 -6.30 2.88
CA ALA A 44 -14.86 -6.06 1.55
C ALA A 44 -13.76 -5.52 0.63
N ASP A 45 -14.06 -5.39 -0.65
CA ASP A 45 -13.24 -4.60 -1.57
C ASP A 45 -13.21 -3.12 -1.13
N VAL A 46 -12.01 -2.52 -1.10
CA VAL A 46 -11.81 -1.13 -0.70
C VAL A 46 -10.95 -0.39 -1.72
N THR A 47 -11.48 0.71 -2.25
CA THR A 47 -10.67 1.68 -3.01
C THR A 47 -10.00 2.67 -2.06
N LEU A 48 -8.68 2.71 -2.11
CA LEU A 48 -7.85 3.53 -1.25
C LEU A 48 -7.62 4.92 -1.84
N THR A 49 -7.30 5.86 -0.96
CA THR A 49 -7.01 7.27 -1.28
C THR A 49 -5.81 7.75 -0.48
N ASN A 50 -5.04 8.68 -1.04
CA ASN A 50 -3.90 9.26 -0.35
C ASN A 50 -4.31 9.95 0.96
N ALA A 51 -5.35 10.79 0.93
CA ALA A 51 -5.79 11.57 2.09
C ALA A 51 -6.13 10.69 3.30
N THR A 52 -6.83 9.57 3.07
CA THR A 52 -7.33 8.73 4.16
C THR A 52 -6.31 7.67 4.60
N HIS A 53 -5.48 7.16 3.68
CA HIS A 53 -4.72 5.93 3.87
C HIS A 53 -3.20 6.11 3.79
N SER A 54 -2.70 7.01 2.94
CA SER A 54 -1.26 7.18 2.75
C SER A 54 -0.61 7.74 4.02
N GLY A 55 0.52 7.18 4.43
CA GLY A 55 1.25 7.53 5.66
C GLY A 55 0.71 6.90 6.94
N ARG A 56 -0.34 6.10 6.84
CA ARG A 56 -0.96 5.39 7.97
C ARG A 56 -0.72 3.89 7.84
N VAL A 57 -0.88 3.16 8.94
CA VAL A 57 -0.91 1.69 8.93
C VAL A 57 -2.31 1.25 8.57
N LEU A 58 -2.43 0.40 7.54
CA LEU A 58 -3.67 -0.19 7.06
C LEU A 58 -3.77 -1.60 7.63
N LEU A 59 -4.70 -1.77 8.56
CA LEU A 59 -4.95 -3.04 9.23
C LEU A 59 -5.91 -3.86 8.37
N VAL A 60 -5.39 -4.94 7.81
CA VAL A 60 -6.17 -5.91 7.00
C VAL A 60 -6.84 -6.90 7.97
N PRO A 61 -8.17 -7.05 7.92
CA PRO A 61 -8.89 -7.96 8.81
C PRO A 61 -8.62 -9.43 8.47
N ASP A 62 -9.08 -10.32 9.37
CA ASP A 62 -9.38 -11.72 9.07
C ASP A 62 -10.72 -11.76 8.32
N GLY A 63 -10.67 -12.06 7.02
CA GLY A 63 -11.78 -11.90 6.09
C GLY A 63 -12.79 -13.04 6.09
N GLY A 64 -14.05 -12.73 5.80
CA GLY A 64 -15.07 -13.71 5.45
C GLY A 64 -15.14 -14.00 3.94
N GLN A 65 -14.38 -13.24 3.14
CA GLN A 65 -14.28 -13.32 1.69
C GLN A 65 -12.92 -12.81 1.22
N ASP A 66 -12.55 -13.13 -0.02
CA ASP A 66 -11.38 -12.51 -0.64
C ASP A 66 -11.61 -10.99 -0.71
N ASN A 67 -10.61 -10.22 -0.26
CA ASN A 67 -10.69 -8.78 -0.14
C ASN A 67 -9.70 -8.09 -1.06
N THR A 68 -10.20 -7.24 -1.96
CA THR A 68 -9.37 -6.49 -2.91
C THR A 68 -9.16 -5.04 -2.46
N TYR A 69 -7.91 -4.65 -2.27
CA TYR A 69 -7.51 -3.30 -1.92
C TYR A 69 -6.91 -2.59 -3.14
N THR A 70 -7.70 -1.68 -3.73
CA THR A 70 -7.29 -0.91 -4.92
C THR A 70 -6.56 0.35 -4.52
N LEU A 71 -5.27 0.44 -4.87
CA LEU A 71 -4.46 1.64 -4.70
C LEU A 71 -4.95 2.78 -5.61
N PRO A 72 -4.77 4.05 -5.22
CA PRO A 72 -5.05 5.19 -6.11
C PRO A 72 -4.04 5.29 -7.25
N ALA A 73 -4.18 6.29 -8.12
CA ALA A 73 -3.12 6.65 -9.07
C ALA A 73 -1.79 6.92 -8.32
N PRO A 74 -0.65 6.38 -8.79
CA PRO A 74 0.63 6.60 -8.13
C PRO A 74 0.98 8.08 -8.02
N VAL A 75 1.35 8.49 -6.81
CA VAL A 75 1.90 9.81 -6.50
C VAL A 75 3.25 9.59 -5.84
N ALA A 76 4.30 10.20 -6.39
CA ALA A 76 5.65 10.06 -5.86
C ALA A 76 5.70 10.41 -4.35
N GLY A 77 6.15 9.47 -3.53
CA GLY A 77 6.26 9.63 -2.07
C GLY A 77 4.99 9.29 -1.27
N ALA A 78 3.89 8.89 -1.92
CA ALA A 78 2.77 8.27 -1.22
C ALA A 78 3.19 6.92 -0.63
N VAL A 79 2.71 6.56 0.56
CA VAL A 79 3.13 5.33 1.27
C VAL A 79 1.92 4.62 1.83
N PHE A 80 1.70 3.37 1.45
CA PHE A 80 0.65 2.51 1.98
C PHE A 80 1.31 1.32 2.67
N ARG A 81 1.12 1.19 3.98
CA ARG A 81 1.66 0.07 4.76
C ARG A 81 0.53 -0.83 5.21
N PHE A 82 0.45 -2.02 4.64
CA PHE A 82 -0.55 -3.03 4.95
C PHE A 82 0.01 -4.00 5.97
N VAL A 83 -0.73 -4.21 7.06
CA VAL A 83 -0.37 -5.13 8.14
C VAL A 83 -1.56 -6.03 8.41
N TYR A 84 -1.34 -7.34 8.42
CA TYR A 84 -2.36 -8.29 8.83
C TYR A 84 -2.72 -8.11 10.30
N ALA A 85 -4.00 -7.97 10.60
CA ALA A 85 -4.52 -7.72 11.95
C ALA A 85 -5.42 -8.86 12.46
N GLY A 86 -5.52 -9.97 11.74
CA GLY A 86 -6.26 -11.15 12.17
C GLY A 86 -5.62 -11.85 13.36
N GLY A 87 -6.46 -12.51 14.16
CA GLY A 87 -6.03 -13.29 15.33
C GLY A 87 -5.60 -14.73 15.04
N ALA A 88 -5.79 -15.17 13.79
CA ALA A 88 -5.47 -16.49 13.27
C ALA A 88 -5.11 -16.38 11.79
N ALA A 89 -4.71 -17.50 11.18
CA ALA A 89 -4.62 -17.57 9.71
C ALA A 89 -5.98 -17.22 9.11
N ASP A 90 -5.99 -16.32 8.14
CA ASP A 90 -7.19 -15.99 7.38
C ASP A 90 -7.67 -17.23 6.62
N ALA A 91 -8.96 -17.37 6.39
CA ALA A 91 -9.50 -18.42 5.53
C ALA A 91 -9.58 -18.02 4.05
N THR A 92 -9.28 -16.75 3.76
CA THR A 92 -9.50 -16.06 2.49
C THR A 92 -8.26 -15.29 2.06
N ASP A 93 -8.28 -14.75 0.84
CA ASP A 93 -7.13 -14.09 0.24
C ASP A 93 -7.20 -12.56 0.38
N ALA A 94 -6.03 -11.94 0.58
CA ALA A 94 -5.89 -10.48 0.51
C ALA A 94 -5.20 -10.10 -0.81
N LEU A 95 -5.90 -9.35 -1.66
CA LEU A 95 -5.37 -8.83 -2.92
C LEU A 95 -5.06 -7.35 -2.79
N ILE A 96 -3.89 -6.93 -3.25
CA ILE A 96 -3.54 -5.51 -3.36
C ILE A 96 -3.27 -5.20 -4.83
N VAL A 97 -4.09 -4.34 -5.40
CA VAL A 97 -4.10 -4.06 -6.83
C VAL A 97 -3.78 -2.59 -7.10
N THR A 98 -3.05 -2.32 -8.16
CA THR A 98 -2.88 -0.95 -8.68
C THR A 98 -4.19 -0.50 -9.34
N PRO A 99 -4.39 0.80 -9.65
CA PRO A 99 -5.65 1.27 -10.27
C PRO A 99 -5.88 0.74 -11.70
N GLY A 100 -4.90 0.05 -12.30
CA GLY A 100 -5.04 -0.62 -13.58
C GLY A 100 -3.69 -1.11 -14.14
N ASN A 101 -3.74 -1.91 -15.21
CA ASN A 101 -2.56 -2.59 -15.81
C ASN A 101 -1.48 -1.66 -16.40
N THR A 102 -1.74 -0.35 -16.49
CA THR A 102 -0.72 0.63 -16.85
C THR A 102 0.18 1.03 -15.68
N ASN A 103 -0.18 0.61 -14.46
CA ASN A 103 0.54 0.88 -13.24
C ASN A 103 0.98 -0.47 -12.66
N PHE A 104 2.28 -0.66 -12.50
CA PHE A 104 2.82 -1.95 -12.04
C PHE A 104 3.73 -1.80 -10.83
N TYR A 105 3.99 -2.92 -10.19
CA TYR A 105 4.92 -3.03 -9.08
C TYR A 105 6.35 -3.21 -9.55
N ILE A 106 7.27 -2.61 -8.81
CA ILE A 106 8.71 -2.83 -8.90
C ILE A 106 9.18 -3.29 -7.53
N GLY A 107 9.91 -4.41 -7.48
CA GLY A 107 10.39 -5.01 -6.24
C GLY A 107 9.70 -6.34 -5.95
N GLY A 108 9.59 -6.67 -4.66
CA GLY A 108 9.10 -7.97 -4.22
C GLY A 108 9.06 -8.07 -2.70
N VAL A 109 8.60 -9.21 -2.21
CA VAL A 109 8.47 -9.51 -0.79
C VAL A 109 9.30 -10.74 -0.43
N THR A 110 9.71 -10.83 0.82
CA THR A 110 10.23 -12.07 1.39
C THR A 110 9.06 -12.96 1.78
N PHE A 111 8.99 -14.16 1.23
CA PHE A 111 8.06 -15.19 1.65
C PHE A 111 8.67 -16.03 2.76
N LEU A 112 7.96 -16.13 3.88
CA LEU A 112 8.26 -16.96 5.04
C LEU A 112 7.22 -18.06 5.07
N ASP A 113 7.57 -19.24 4.57
CA ASP A 113 6.64 -20.37 4.53
C ASP A 113 6.37 -20.89 5.95
N SER A 114 5.13 -21.29 6.17
CA SER A 114 4.69 -21.93 7.40
C SER A 114 5.32 -23.31 7.63
N ASP A 115 5.96 -23.91 6.62
CA ASP A 115 6.64 -25.20 6.70
C ASP A 115 8.18 -25.16 6.80
N ASN A 116 8.76 -23.96 7.06
CA ASN A 116 10.18 -23.66 7.30
C ASN A 116 11.05 -23.24 6.09
N GLU A 117 10.44 -22.74 5.03
CA GLU A 117 11.13 -22.26 3.83
C GLU A 117 11.17 -20.73 3.77
N ILE A 118 12.26 -20.16 3.25
CA ILE A 118 12.37 -18.73 2.99
C ILE A 118 12.73 -18.53 1.53
N SER A 119 11.94 -17.71 0.84
CA SER A 119 12.20 -17.33 -0.54
C SER A 119 11.86 -15.88 -0.81
N SER A 120 12.21 -15.41 -2.00
CA SER A 120 11.88 -14.07 -2.47
C SER A 120 10.89 -14.19 -3.62
N VAL A 121 9.80 -13.44 -3.54
CA VAL A 121 8.78 -13.37 -4.58
C VAL A 121 8.83 -11.98 -5.20
N PHE A 122 9.03 -11.91 -6.50
CA PHE A 122 9.21 -10.64 -7.21
C PHE A 122 8.09 -10.38 -8.21
N SER A 123 7.76 -9.11 -8.36
CA SER A 123 7.13 -8.60 -9.58
C SER A 123 8.06 -8.78 -10.77
N ASP A 124 7.48 -8.88 -11.97
CA ASP A 124 8.24 -8.91 -13.23
C ASP A 124 8.90 -7.57 -13.58
N GLY A 125 8.54 -6.50 -12.86
CA GLY A 125 9.05 -5.14 -13.06
C GLY A 125 8.59 -4.49 -14.36
N ASN A 126 7.54 -5.02 -15.01
CA ASN A 126 7.09 -4.56 -16.31
C ASN A 126 5.57 -4.49 -16.48
N SER A 127 4.79 -5.44 -15.96
CA SER A 127 3.33 -5.42 -16.10
C SER A 127 2.54 -5.80 -14.85
N ASN A 128 3.16 -6.48 -13.87
CA ASN A 128 2.40 -7.01 -12.74
C ASN A 128 1.76 -5.89 -11.90
N SER A 129 0.43 -5.87 -11.91
CA SER A 129 -0.45 -4.84 -11.34
C SER A 129 -1.24 -5.36 -10.14
N SER A 130 -1.01 -6.61 -9.73
CA SER A 130 -1.60 -7.23 -8.53
C SER A 130 -0.54 -8.01 -7.75
N ILE A 131 -0.75 -8.08 -6.44
CA ILE A 131 -0.18 -9.09 -5.56
C ILE A 131 -1.31 -9.76 -4.80
N GLN A 132 -1.39 -11.08 -4.89
CA GLN A 132 -2.30 -11.92 -4.12
C GLN A 132 -1.53 -12.55 -2.97
N ILE A 133 -2.06 -12.39 -1.76
CA ILE A 133 -1.55 -13.00 -0.54
C ILE A 133 -2.52 -14.10 -0.15
N ASN A 134 -2.10 -15.35 -0.31
CA ASN A 134 -2.97 -16.49 -0.09
C ASN A 134 -3.08 -16.83 1.39
N VAL A 135 -4.30 -16.83 1.94
CA VAL A 135 -4.60 -17.32 3.30
C VAL A 135 -3.55 -16.81 4.32
N PRO A 136 -3.39 -15.48 4.48
CA PRO A 136 -2.32 -14.90 5.26
C PRO A 136 -2.35 -15.33 6.73
N GLN A 137 -1.19 -15.64 7.29
CA GLN A 137 -0.99 -15.82 8.73
C GLN A 137 -0.38 -14.56 9.36
N ALA A 138 0.49 -13.88 8.62
CA ALA A 138 1.02 -12.56 8.95
C ALA A 138 1.60 -11.91 7.69
N PHE A 139 1.53 -10.59 7.56
CA PHE A 139 2.33 -9.84 6.59
C PHE A 139 2.51 -8.39 7.03
N ASP A 140 3.61 -7.79 6.59
CA ASP A 140 3.88 -6.35 6.66
C ASP A 140 4.47 -5.92 5.32
N ILE A 141 3.63 -5.30 4.50
CA ILE A 141 3.97 -4.87 3.15
C ILE A 141 3.89 -3.35 3.09
N THR A 142 4.96 -2.73 2.63
CA THR A 142 4.97 -1.31 2.32
C THR A 142 5.03 -1.10 0.81
N ILE A 143 4.11 -0.28 0.31
CA ILE A 143 4.01 0.12 -1.08
C ILE A 143 4.18 1.63 -1.15
N VAL A 144 5.16 2.08 -1.94
CA VAL A 144 5.50 3.50 -2.10
C VAL A 144 5.26 3.92 -3.54
N GLY A 145 4.57 5.03 -3.76
CA GLY A 145 4.52 5.64 -5.09
C GLY A 145 5.93 6.04 -5.50
N LYS A 146 6.54 5.30 -6.43
CA LYS A 146 7.93 5.51 -6.85
C LYS A 146 8.03 6.76 -7.71
N ASP A 147 7.06 6.91 -8.61
CA ASP A 147 6.88 8.03 -9.52
C ASP A 147 5.38 8.21 -9.77
N THR A 148 5.00 8.91 -10.84
CA THR A 148 3.59 9.15 -11.22
C THR A 148 2.95 7.97 -11.95
N THR A 149 3.68 6.88 -12.18
CA THR A 149 3.24 5.74 -13.00
C THR A 149 3.32 4.42 -12.25
N ASN A 150 4.31 4.20 -11.40
CA ASN A 150 4.56 2.89 -10.81
C ASN A 150 4.77 2.93 -9.29
N TYR A 151 4.58 1.77 -8.68
CA TYR A 151 4.76 1.55 -7.26
C TYR A 151 6.03 0.75 -6.99
N GLN A 152 6.77 1.12 -5.94
CA GLN A 152 7.79 0.28 -5.32
C GLN A 152 7.13 -0.54 -4.22
N ILE A 153 7.37 -1.85 -4.18
CA ILE A 153 6.88 -2.75 -3.14
C ILE A 153 8.05 -3.44 -2.42
N PHE A 154 7.92 -3.60 -1.11
CA PHE A 154 8.82 -4.38 -0.26
C PHE A 154 8.13 -4.79 1.04
N GLY A 155 8.59 -5.87 1.65
CA GLY A 155 8.01 -6.37 2.90
C GLY A 155 8.20 -7.87 3.06
N ASN A 156 7.39 -8.46 3.93
CA ASN A 156 7.33 -9.89 4.15
C ASN A 156 5.90 -10.42 4.21
N VAL A 157 5.74 -11.68 3.85
CA VAL A 157 4.48 -12.43 3.88
C VAL A 157 4.74 -13.80 4.51
N THR A 158 3.87 -14.20 5.42
CA THR A 158 3.83 -15.53 6.03
C THR A 158 2.50 -16.20 5.71
N SER A 159 2.57 -17.34 5.03
CA SER A 159 1.44 -18.15 4.59
C SER A 159 1.93 -19.56 4.21
N ALA A 160 1.03 -20.50 3.93
CA ALA A 160 1.36 -21.84 3.43
C ALA A 160 1.54 -21.91 1.91
N THR A 161 1.24 -20.82 1.21
CA THR A 161 1.40 -20.70 -0.24
C THR A 161 2.02 -19.34 -0.52
N ALA A 162 3.08 -19.35 -1.32
CA ALA A 162 3.79 -18.13 -1.67
C ALA A 162 2.83 -17.11 -2.32
N PRO A 163 2.95 -15.81 -2.00
CA PRO A 163 2.18 -14.79 -2.69
C PRO A 163 2.50 -14.78 -4.19
N ALA A 164 1.56 -14.34 -5.01
CA ALA A 164 1.72 -14.29 -6.46
C ALA A 164 1.56 -12.87 -6.99
N PHE A 165 2.51 -12.43 -7.83
CA PHE A 165 2.35 -11.23 -8.65
C PHE A 165 1.75 -11.62 -9.99
N ALA A 166 0.78 -10.84 -10.47
CA ALA A 166 0.13 -11.06 -11.76
C ALA A 166 -0.34 -9.74 -12.39
N ASP A 167 -0.84 -9.83 -13.62
CA ASP A 167 -1.63 -8.77 -14.24
C ASP A 167 -3.10 -8.95 -13.84
N GLN A 168 -3.87 -7.86 -13.74
CA GLN A 168 -5.32 -7.90 -13.48
C GLN A 168 -6.13 -8.25 -14.72
#